data_AF-A0A7S0F0N3-F1
#
_entry.id   AF-A0A7S0F0N3-F1
#
_cell.length_a   1.000
_cell.length_b   1.000
_cell.length_c   1.000
_cell.angle_alpha   90.00
_cell.angle_beta   90.00
_cell.angle_gamma   90.00
#
_symmetry.space_group_name_H-M   'P 1'
#
loop_
_entity.id
_entity.type
_entity.pdbx_description
1 polymer ?
#
loop_
_entity_poly.entity_id
_entity_poly.type
_entity_poly.pdbx_seq_one_letter_code
_entity_poly.pdbx_strand_id
1 'polypeptide(L)'
;KFNAVAKRLDKRLEMLGGTRMLPLGLGDDQDAGGYDQALDAWLVELWKSLSIVHPPPEGTVPELSDSLPPSRFVVSIVGKGCPKASSGREDVQLLRTMKEFRADFDLAPVAMNLCITGEEAVKEVRHLEIDLSSCNQSYKAGDILAIQPMNRLEDVENFSGVMQIDLDVIVKVEPNPEYRSKTPLPALLCGRGPVALRDILLVHMDFMNTPRRHFFELLRHFTTNETQKERIEELSSVLGRDDLYDYCQKQRRTFLEVFRDFPDARPPLSYLFDMIPPLRPRQFSISSSPRVAPRQPSITVAMVDYISRTKMRRGGVCTSYL
;
A
#
# COMPACT_ATOMS: atom_id res chain seq x y z
N LYS A 1 4.39 7.62 22.72
CA LYS A 1 3.53 6.95 23.75
C LYS A 1 2.88 5.73 23.13
N PHE A 2 3.19 4.52 23.62
CA PHE A 2 2.71 3.24 23.05
C PHE A 2 1.19 3.05 23.24
N ASN A 3 0.49 2.74 22.13
CA ASN A 3 -0.97 2.47 22.07
C ASN A 3 -1.85 3.53 22.78
N ALA A 4 -1.45 4.80 22.74
CA ALA A 4 -2.11 5.86 23.52
C ALA A 4 -3.58 6.10 23.11
N VAL A 5 -3.90 5.98 21.82
CA VAL A 5 -5.26 6.18 21.30
C VAL A 5 -6.19 5.06 21.78
N ALA A 6 -5.76 3.80 21.63
CA ALA A 6 -6.52 2.64 22.09
C ALA A 6 -6.79 2.68 23.60
N LYS A 7 -5.77 2.98 24.41
CA LYS A 7 -5.90 3.13 25.87
C LYS A 7 -6.86 4.24 26.29
N ARG A 8 -6.87 5.36 25.56
CA ARG A 8 -7.82 6.46 25.82
C ARG A 8 -9.24 6.08 25.46
N LEU A 9 -9.44 5.41 24.33
CA LEU A 9 -10.76 4.95 23.89
C LEU A 9 -11.34 3.93 24.87
N ASP A 10 -10.57 2.90 25.22
CA ASP A 10 -10.97 1.86 26.18
C ASP A 10 -11.39 2.46 27.53
N LYS A 11 -10.56 3.34 28.12
CA LYS A 11 -10.91 4.05 29.34
C LYS A 11 -12.16 4.93 29.17
N ARG A 12 -12.34 5.56 28.00
CA ARG A 12 -13.50 6.42 27.74
C ARG A 12 -14.79 5.62 27.65
N LEU A 13 -14.78 4.44 27.03
CA LEU A 13 -15.94 3.56 26.96
C LEU A 13 -16.37 3.08 28.35
N GLU A 14 -15.40 2.68 29.18
CA GLU A 14 -15.65 2.29 30.58
C GLU A 14 -16.25 3.45 31.40
N MET A 15 -15.70 4.67 31.29
CA MET A 15 -16.26 5.85 31.95
C MET A 15 -17.69 6.21 31.49
N LEU A 16 -18.08 5.81 30.29
CA LEU A 16 -19.43 6.02 29.74
C LEU A 16 -20.39 4.87 30.08
N GLY A 17 -19.98 3.91 30.93
CA GLY A 17 -20.79 2.77 31.35
C GLY A 17 -20.66 1.54 30.45
N GLY A 18 -19.74 1.53 29.49
CA GLY A 18 -19.42 0.36 28.68
C GLY A 18 -18.81 -0.75 29.54
N THR A 19 -19.27 -1.99 29.36
CA THR A 19 -18.71 -3.15 30.06
C THR A 19 -17.68 -3.83 29.17
N ARG A 20 -16.46 -3.96 29.69
CA ARG A 20 -15.35 -4.59 28.96
C ARG A 20 -15.56 -6.12 28.93
N MET A 21 -15.74 -6.68 27.75
CA MET A 21 -15.82 -8.14 27.57
C MET A 21 -14.45 -8.82 27.68
N LEU A 22 -13.40 -8.14 27.22
CA LEU A 22 -12.04 -8.67 27.17
C LEU A 22 -11.00 -7.60 27.49
N PRO A 23 -9.84 -7.97 28.07
CA PRO A 23 -8.72 -7.04 28.20
C PRO A 23 -8.34 -6.39 26.87
N LEU A 24 -7.89 -5.13 26.95
CA LEU A 24 -7.43 -4.37 25.79
C LEU A 24 -6.22 -5.05 25.13
N GLY A 25 -6.35 -5.43 23.85
CA GLY A 25 -5.23 -5.89 23.03
C GLY A 25 -4.26 -4.76 22.69
N LEU A 26 -2.96 -5.01 22.85
CA LEU A 26 -1.89 -4.03 22.60
C LEU A 26 -0.94 -4.55 21.52
N GLY A 27 -1.29 -4.32 20.25
CA GLY A 27 -0.41 -4.66 19.12
C GLY A 27 0.83 -3.78 19.05
N ASP A 28 1.97 -4.39 18.72
CA ASP A 28 3.25 -3.69 18.50
C ASP A 28 3.77 -3.97 17.09
N ASP A 29 3.81 -2.94 16.24
CA ASP A 29 4.34 -3.07 14.87
C ASP A 29 5.88 -3.21 14.85
N GLN A 30 6.56 -3.06 16.00
CA GLN A 30 8.02 -3.29 16.14
C GLN A 30 8.39 -4.74 16.51
N ASP A 31 7.42 -5.57 16.89
CA ASP A 31 7.65 -6.99 17.15
C ASP A 31 8.08 -7.73 15.86
N ALA A 32 8.80 -8.85 15.97
CA ALA A 32 9.19 -9.65 14.80
C ALA A 32 7.97 -10.15 14.01
N GLY A 33 6.87 -10.46 14.70
CA GLY A 33 5.57 -10.80 14.12
C GLY A 33 4.69 -9.61 13.77
N GLY A 34 5.17 -8.38 13.98
CA GLY A 34 4.38 -7.16 13.94
C GLY A 34 3.19 -7.19 14.91
N TYR A 35 2.17 -6.38 14.65
CA TYR A 35 0.98 -6.34 15.52
C TYR A 35 0.18 -7.65 15.50
N ASP A 36 0.37 -8.51 14.49
CA ASP A 36 -0.34 -9.79 14.35
C ASP A 36 -0.04 -10.74 15.51
N GLN A 37 1.17 -10.66 16.10
CA GLN A 37 1.56 -11.44 17.28
C GLN A 37 0.56 -11.28 18.44
N ALA A 38 0.22 -10.04 18.77
CA ALA A 38 -0.75 -9.75 19.83
C ALA A 38 -2.20 -9.91 19.35
N LEU A 39 -2.46 -9.61 18.08
CA LEU A 39 -3.80 -9.70 17.50
C LEU A 39 -4.29 -11.15 17.45
N ASP A 40 -3.47 -12.10 17.04
CA ASP A 40 -3.87 -13.51 16.91
C ASP A 40 -4.29 -14.10 18.26
N ALA A 41 -3.46 -13.90 19.29
CA ALA A 41 -3.79 -14.33 20.65
C ALA A 41 -5.06 -13.65 21.18
N TRP A 42 -5.22 -12.35 20.89
CA TRP A 42 -6.40 -11.60 21.29
C TRP A 42 -7.67 -12.04 20.54
N LEU A 43 -7.60 -12.36 19.25
CA LEU A 43 -8.72 -12.84 18.45
C LEU A 43 -9.23 -14.20 18.94
N VAL A 44 -8.35 -15.10 19.37
CA VAL A 44 -8.75 -16.40 19.95
C VAL A 44 -9.62 -16.18 21.19
N GLU A 45 -9.19 -15.28 22.09
CA GLU A 45 -9.97 -14.95 23.30
C GLU A 45 -11.25 -14.17 22.97
N LEU A 46 -11.22 -13.34 21.92
CA LEU A 46 -12.41 -12.67 21.36
C LEU A 46 -13.47 -13.66 20.95
N TRP A 47 -13.12 -14.62 20.10
CA TRP A 47 -14.09 -15.59 19.61
C TRP A 47 -14.63 -16.49 20.71
N LYS A 48 -13.80 -16.90 21.68
CA LYS A 48 -14.25 -17.63 22.88
C LYS A 48 -15.23 -16.81 23.73
N SER A 49 -14.97 -15.52 23.91
CA SER A 49 -15.85 -14.67 24.72
C SER A 49 -17.16 -14.37 24.01
N LEU A 50 -17.11 -14.13 22.70
CA LEU A 50 -18.29 -13.89 21.89
C LEU A 50 -19.19 -15.12 21.81
N SER A 51 -18.64 -16.34 21.71
CA SER A 51 -19.45 -17.55 21.68
C SER A 51 -20.18 -17.83 23.00
N ILE A 52 -19.64 -17.36 24.13
CA ILE A 52 -20.29 -17.46 25.45
C ILE A 52 -21.41 -16.42 25.59
N VAL A 53 -21.16 -15.17 25.18
CA VAL A 53 -22.12 -14.06 25.36
C VAL A 53 -23.21 -14.05 24.28
N HIS A 54 -22.86 -14.47 23.07
CA HIS A 54 -23.74 -14.55 21.91
C HIS A 54 -23.54 -15.90 21.20
N PRO A 55 -24.08 -17.00 21.77
CA PRO A 55 -23.95 -18.31 21.17
C PRO A 55 -24.58 -18.30 19.76
N PRO A 56 -23.91 -18.90 18.76
CA PRO A 56 -24.49 -19.05 17.44
C PRO A 56 -25.79 -19.87 17.52
N PRO A 57 -26.77 -19.63 16.63
CA PRO A 57 -27.98 -20.45 16.54
C PRO A 57 -27.66 -21.96 16.48
N GLU A 58 -28.46 -22.78 17.15
CA GLU A 58 -28.27 -24.24 17.13
C GLU A 58 -28.21 -24.77 15.68
N GLY A 59 -27.18 -25.56 15.38
CA GLY A 59 -26.93 -26.09 14.03
C GLY A 59 -26.12 -25.17 13.11
N THR A 60 -25.80 -23.95 13.51
CA THR A 60 -24.83 -23.11 12.80
C THR A 60 -23.44 -23.26 13.42
N VAL A 61 -22.54 -23.96 12.72
CA VAL A 61 -21.12 -23.80 12.96
C VAL A 61 -20.74 -22.48 12.29
N PRO A 62 -20.14 -21.49 13.00
CA PRO A 62 -19.54 -20.36 12.31
C PRO A 62 -18.54 -20.93 11.32
N GLU A 63 -18.88 -20.89 10.03
CA GLU A 63 -17.90 -21.11 8.98
C GLU A 63 -16.89 -19.96 9.10
N LEU A 64 -15.85 -20.17 9.90
CA LEU A 64 -14.53 -19.59 9.69
C LEU A 64 -13.97 -20.22 8.42
N SER A 65 -14.73 -20.19 7.33
CA SER A 65 -14.42 -20.93 6.13
C SER A 65 -13.12 -20.39 5.57
N ASP A 66 -12.22 -21.31 5.24
CA ASP A 66 -11.09 -21.06 4.33
C ASP A 66 -11.59 -20.73 2.90
N SER A 67 -12.83 -20.26 2.73
CA SER A 67 -13.36 -19.83 1.44
C SER A 67 -12.78 -18.47 1.08
N LEU A 68 -12.41 -18.31 -0.18
CA LEU A 68 -12.02 -17.02 -0.73
C LEU A 68 -13.18 -16.00 -0.56
N PRO A 69 -13.00 -14.92 0.22
CA PRO A 69 -14.03 -13.89 0.33
C PRO A 69 -14.23 -13.17 -1.01
N PRO A 70 -15.43 -12.64 -1.31
CA PRO A 70 -15.63 -11.85 -2.53
C PRO A 70 -14.69 -10.64 -2.54
N SER A 71 -14.20 -10.25 -3.72
CA SER A 71 -13.32 -9.09 -3.86
C SER A 71 -14.05 -7.78 -3.55
N ARG A 72 -13.35 -6.75 -3.07
CA ARG A 72 -13.96 -5.43 -2.77
C ARG A 72 -14.47 -4.71 -4.02
N PHE A 73 -13.85 -5.01 -5.16
CA PHE A 73 -14.13 -4.36 -6.43
C PHE A 73 -14.43 -5.39 -7.51
N VAL A 74 -15.24 -4.97 -8.49
CA VAL A 74 -15.41 -5.65 -9.77
C VAL A 74 -14.59 -4.87 -10.79
N VAL A 75 -13.79 -5.59 -11.59
CA VAL A 75 -12.95 -5.00 -12.63
C VAL A 75 -13.41 -5.57 -13.97
N SER A 76 -13.98 -4.72 -14.82
CA SER A 76 -14.40 -5.09 -16.17
C SER A 76 -13.46 -4.51 -17.21
N ILE A 77 -13.10 -5.32 -18.21
CA ILE A 77 -12.35 -4.85 -19.38
C ILE A 77 -13.34 -4.23 -20.35
N VAL A 78 -13.14 -2.96 -20.69
CA VAL A 78 -14.05 -2.22 -21.58
C VAL A 78 -13.45 -1.92 -22.95
N GLY A 79 -12.17 -2.25 -23.15
CA GLY A 79 -11.48 -2.06 -24.42
C GLY A 79 -9.97 -2.18 -24.28
N LYS A 80 -9.28 -1.93 -25.39
CA LYS A 80 -7.82 -1.87 -25.45
C LYS A 80 -7.43 -0.49 -25.97
N GLY A 81 -6.57 0.19 -25.23
CA GLY A 81 -5.97 1.45 -25.64
C GLY A 81 -5.00 1.23 -26.80
N CYS A 82 -4.66 2.28 -27.53
CA CYS A 82 -3.52 2.21 -28.43
C CYS A 82 -2.23 2.12 -27.60
N PRO A 83 -1.28 1.23 -27.94
CA PRO A 83 0.09 1.31 -27.42
C PRO A 83 0.66 2.64 -27.89
N LYS A 84 0.77 3.63 -27.00
CA LYS A 84 1.31 4.95 -27.34
C LYS A 84 2.67 5.11 -26.69
N ALA A 85 3.60 5.59 -27.51
CA ALA A 85 4.99 5.76 -27.14
C ALA A 85 5.13 6.73 -25.96
N SER A 86 5.95 6.32 -25.01
CA SER A 86 6.57 7.08 -23.93
C SER A 86 6.87 8.54 -24.34
N SER A 87 5.95 9.44 -24.02
CA SER A 87 6.23 10.87 -24.02
C SER A 87 5.70 11.44 -22.72
N GLY A 88 6.50 12.25 -22.01
CA GLY A 88 6.14 12.85 -20.72
C GLY A 88 4.89 13.76 -20.74
N ARG A 89 4.19 13.88 -21.88
CA ARG A 89 2.87 14.51 -22.00
C ARG A 89 1.77 13.69 -21.33
N GLU A 90 1.90 12.36 -21.23
CA GLU A 90 0.86 11.49 -20.67
C GLU A 90 0.89 11.47 -19.13
N ASP A 91 2.06 11.48 -18.51
CA ASP A 91 2.20 11.61 -17.05
C ASP A 91 1.52 12.90 -16.55
N VAL A 92 1.68 14.00 -17.28
CA VAL A 92 1.04 15.28 -16.98
C VAL A 92 -0.49 15.17 -17.06
N GLN A 93 -1.04 14.40 -17.99
CA GLN A 93 -2.49 14.19 -18.10
C GLN A 93 -3.02 13.36 -16.92
N LEU A 94 -2.34 12.27 -16.56
CA LEU A 94 -2.68 11.45 -15.40
C LEU A 94 -2.68 12.29 -14.11
N LEU A 95 -1.61 13.06 -13.90
CA LEU A 95 -1.45 13.95 -12.75
C LEU A 95 -2.51 15.07 -12.71
N ARG A 96 -2.88 15.66 -13.85
CA ARG A 96 -3.98 16.64 -13.93
C ARG A 96 -5.31 16.02 -13.54
N THR A 97 -5.60 14.81 -14.01
CA THR A 97 -6.80 14.09 -13.60
C THR A 97 -6.79 13.82 -12.09
N MET A 98 -5.64 13.46 -11.49
CA MET A 98 -5.56 13.33 -10.03
C MET A 98 -6.01 14.62 -9.34
N LYS A 99 -5.52 15.78 -9.80
CA LYS A 99 -5.88 17.09 -9.25
C LYS A 99 -7.37 17.42 -9.35
N GLU A 100 -8.03 17.06 -10.43
CA GLU A 100 -9.47 17.31 -10.61
C GLU A 100 -10.34 16.61 -9.56
N PHE A 101 -9.95 15.40 -9.12
CA PHE A 101 -10.75 14.58 -8.21
C PHE A 101 -10.23 14.53 -6.77
N ARG A 102 -8.98 14.96 -6.53
CA ARG A 102 -8.35 15.04 -5.21
C ARG A 102 -8.18 16.50 -4.80
N ALA A 103 -9.10 17.01 -4.00
CA ALA A 103 -8.99 18.36 -3.44
C ALA A 103 -7.75 18.54 -2.55
N ASP A 104 -7.26 17.45 -1.96
CA ASP A 104 -6.06 17.37 -1.11
C ASP A 104 -4.74 17.21 -1.89
N PHE A 105 -4.79 17.22 -3.23
CA PHE A 105 -3.64 17.06 -4.09
C PHE A 105 -3.43 18.33 -4.92
N ASP A 106 -2.18 18.75 -5.11
CA ASP A 106 -1.78 19.88 -5.93
C ASP A 106 -0.58 19.51 -6.80
N LEU A 107 -0.49 20.11 -7.98
CA LEU A 107 0.68 20.00 -8.85
C LEU A 107 1.55 21.25 -8.67
N ALA A 108 2.81 21.01 -8.33
CA ALA A 108 3.80 22.04 -8.08
C ALA A 108 5.09 21.68 -8.82
N PRO A 109 5.69 22.59 -9.60
CA PRO A 109 6.97 22.33 -10.24
C PRO A 109 8.10 22.29 -9.20
N VAL A 110 9.09 21.45 -9.47
CA VAL A 110 10.36 21.44 -8.73
C VAL A 110 11.21 22.60 -9.26
N ALA A 111 11.37 23.64 -8.46
CA ALA A 111 12.13 24.84 -8.81
C ALA A 111 13.65 24.60 -8.73
N MET A 112 14.08 23.75 -7.80
CA MET A 112 15.49 23.38 -7.64
C MET A 112 15.61 21.92 -7.21
N ASN A 113 16.62 21.23 -7.73
CA ASN A 113 17.02 19.90 -7.31
C ASN A 113 18.55 19.78 -7.31
N LEU A 114 19.16 20.03 -6.14
CA LEU A 114 20.60 20.12 -5.96
C LEU A 114 21.12 18.98 -5.09
N CYS A 115 22.11 18.22 -5.55
CA CYS A 115 22.86 17.32 -4.69
C CYS A 115 23.74 18.17 -3.73
N ILE A 116 23.56 17.99 -2.42
CA ILE A 116 24.28 18.76 -1.38
C ILE A 116 25.40 17.96 -0.72
N THR A 117 25.55 16.69 -1.10
CA THR A 117 26.64 15.81 -0.66
C THR A 117 27.77 15.79 -1.69
N GLY A 118 29.02 15.69 -1.22
CA GLY A 118 30.19 15.52 -2.09
C GLY A 118 30.27 14.12 -2.73
N GLU A 119 31.15 13.96 -3.72
CA GLU A 119 31.29 12.74 -4.53
C GLU A 119 31.64 11.49 -3.70
N GLU A 120 32.36 11.65 -2.59
CA GLU A 120 32.76 10.55 -1.70
C GLU A 120 31.71 10.20 -0.63
N ALA A 121 30.54 10.85 -0.64
CA ALA A 121 29.52 10.60 0.36
C ALA A 121 28.89 9.21 0.20
N VAL A 122 28.79 8.47 1.32
CA VAL A 122 28.17 7.14 1.37
C VAL A 122 26.69 7.16 0.95
N LYS A 123 26.00 8.28 1.16
CA LYS A 123 24.61 8.49 0.75
C LYS A 123 24.49 9.84 0.06
N GLU A 124 23.83 9.81 -1.10
CA GLU A 124 23.43 11.02 -1.80
C GLU A 124 22.28 11.70 -1.05
N VAL A 125 22.44 12.99 -0.76
CA VAL A 125 21.37 13.83 -0.18
C VAL A 125 21.12 14.99 -1.12
N ARG A 126 19.85 15.24 -1.42
CA ARG A 126 19.40 16.29 -2.32
C ARG A 126 18.59 17.33 -1.57
N HIS A 127 18.80 18.60 -1.91
CA HIS A 127 17.96 19.72 -1.53
C HIS A 127 17.04 20.05 -2.69
N LEU A 128 15.73 19.98 -2.43
CA LEU A 128 14.71 20.29 -3.42
C LEU A 128 13.90 21.49 -2.97
N GLU A 129 13.54 22.35 -3.91
CA GLU A 129 12.63 23.48 -3.69
C GLU A 129 11.41 23.30 -4.58
N ILE A 130 10.22 23.42 -3.99
CA ILE A 130 8.94 23.17 -4.66
C ILE A 130 8.21 24.50 -4.78
N ASP A 131 7.85 24.91 -6.00
CA ASP A 131 7.14 26.17 -6.22
C ASP A 131 5.62 25.99 -6.03
N LEU A 132 5.11 26.54 -4.95
CA LEU A 132 3.69 26.55 -4.62
C LEU A 132 2.95 27.78 -5.17
N SER A 133 3.55 28.56 -6.07
CA SER A 133 2.90 29.76 -6.63
C SER A 133 1.62 29.43 -7.42
N SER A 134 1.58 28.27 -8.08
CA SER A 134 0.38 27.73 -8.75
C SER A 134 -0.59 27.05 -7.79
N CYS A 135 -0.21 26.86 -6.53
CA CYS A 135 -1.00 26.16 -5.53
C CYS A 135 -1.62 27.17 -4.56
N ASN A 136 -2.88 26.96 -4.17
CA ASN A 136 -3.50 27.79 -3.14
C ASN A 136 -3.15 27.31 -1.72
N GLN A 137 -1.86 27.00 -1.50
CA GLN A 137 -1.35 26.44 -0.25
C GLN A 137 -0.38 27.41 0.43
N SER A 138 -0.36 27.37 1.76
CA SER A 138 0.60 28.09 2.61
C SER A 138 1.20 27.12 3.62
N TYR A 139 2.41 27.41 4.11
CA TYR A 139 3.11 26.52 5.04
C TYR A 139 3.77 27.30 6.18
N LYS A 140 4.06 26.60 7.28
CA LYS A 140 4.83 27.06 8.42
C LYS A 140 6.13 26.27 8.55
N ALA A 141 7.12 26.87 9.20
CA ALA A 141 8.34 26.14 9.56
C ALA A 141 7.98 24.97 10.50
N GLY A 142 8.46 23.77 10.18
CA GLY A 142 8.13 22.54 10.89
C GLY A 142 6.91 21.78 10.34
N ASP A 143 6.20 22.32 9.34
CA ASP A 143 5.17 21.58 8.62
C ASP A 143 5.79 20.45 7.77
N ILE A 144 4.90 19.56 7.30
CA ILE A 144 5.26 18.40 6.49
C ILE A 144 4.76 18.62 5.07
N LEU A 145 5.63 18.38 4.09
CA LEU A 145 5.27 18.28 2.69
C LEU A 145 5.07 16.80 2.33
N ALA A 146 3.84 16.43 1.96
CA ALA A 146 3.50 15.09 1.50
C ALA A 146 3.55 15.00 -0.03
N ILE A 147 4.40 14.13 -0.57
CA ILE A 147 4.61 13.96 -2.00
C ILE A 147 4.00 12.62 -2.42
N GLN A 148 3.09 12.64 -3.40
CA GLN A 148 2.56 11.43 -4.03
C GLN A 148 3.54 10.99 -5.13
N PRO A 149 4.24 9.86 -4.98
CA PRO A 149 5.13 9.37 -6.02
C PRO A 149 4.38 8.58 -7.09
N MET A 150 5.10 8.25 -8.16
CA MET A 150 4.72 7.25 -9.16
C MET A 150 5.71 6.07 -9.09
N ASN A 151 5.23 4.86 -9.37
CA ASN A 151 6.12 3.74 -9.63
C ASN A 151 6.93 3.99 -10.91
N ARG A 152 8.13 3.41 -11.00
CA ARG A 152 8.94 3.51 -12.23
C ARG A 152 8.31 2.67 -13.33
N LEU A 153 8.37 3.16 -14.57
CA LEU A 153 7.84 2.46 -15.73
C LEU A 153 8.44 1.06 -15.87
N GLU A 154 9.75 0.92 -15.65
CA GLU A 154 10.44 -0.38 -15.66
C GLU A 154 9.85 -1.37 -14.64
N ASP A 155 9.50 -0.91 -13.44
CA ASP A 155 8.89 -1.76 -12.40
C ASP A 155 7.47 -2.19 -12.80
N VAL A 156 6.71 -1.29 -13.44
CA VAL A 156 5.36 -1.58 -13.97
C VAL A 156 5.41 -2.58 -15.11
N GLU A 157 6.35 -2.43 -16.04
CA GLU A 157 6.58 -3.37 -17.15
C GLU A 157 7.02 -4.74 -16.64
N ASN A 158 7.92 -4.79 -15.65
CA ASN A 158 8.31 -6.02 -14.97
C ASN A 158 7.12 -6.69 -14.28
N PHE A 159 6.27 -5.92 -13.60
CA PHE A 159 5.07 -6.45 -12.96
C PHE A 159 4.08 -7.02 -13.97
N SER A 160 3.84 -6.30 -15.07
CA SER A 160 3.03 -6.78 -16.20
C SER A 160 3.57 -8.09 -16.78
N GLY A 161 4.88 -8.18 -17.01
CA GLY A 161 5.50 -9.40 -17.55
C GLY A 161 5.39 -10.59 -16.60
N VAL A 162 5.62 -10.39 -15.31
CA VAL A 162 5.47 -11.46 -14.30
C VAL A 162 4.02 -11.92 -14.21
N MET A 163 3.08 -10.98 -14.12
CA MET A 163 1.65 -11.28 -13.97
C MET A 163 0.97 -11.67 -15.28
N GLN A 164 1.65 -11.52 -16.42
CA GLN A 164 1.11 -11.74 -17.76
C GLN A 164 -0.14 -10.90 -18.05
N ILE A 165 -0.13 -9.63 -17.62
CA ILE A 165 -1.26 -8.71 -17.83
C ILE A 165 -0.89 -7.65 -18.86
N ASP A 166 -1.80 -7.39 -19.79
CA ASP A 166 -1.64 -6.36 -20.81
C ASP A 166 -1.89 -4.95 -20.23
N LEU A 167 -0.85 -4.12 -20.24
CA LEU A 167 -0.85 -2.75 -19.69
C LEU A 167 -1.77 -1.80 -20.45
N ASP A 168 -2.04 -2.08 -21.72
CA ASP A 168 -2.82 -1.20 -22.58
C ASP A 168 -4.32 -1.50 -22.49
N VAL A 169 -4.72 -2.50 -21.70
CA VAL A 169 -6.12 -2.79 -21.41
C VAL A 169 -6.74 -1.63 -20.63
N ILE A 170 -7.91 -1.20 -21.09
CA ILE A 170 -8.71 -0.21 -20.39
C ILE A 170 -9.72 -0.94 -19.52
N VAL A 171 -9.69 -0.65 -18.22
CA VAL A 171 -10.53 -1.28 -17.21
C VAL A 171 -11.47 -0.27 -16.56
N LYS A 172 -12.65 -0.74 -16.17
CA LYS A 172 -13.59 -0.02 -15.31
C LYS A 172 -13.66 -0.74 -13.97
N VAL A 173 -13.42 0.01 -12.89
CA VAL A 173 -13.39 -0.50 -11.52
C VAL A 173 -14.60 0.02 -10.77
N GLU A 174 -15.39 -0.88 -10.21
CA GLU A 174 -16.64 -0.56 -9.51
C GLU A 174 -16.68 -1.25 -8.15
N PRO A 175 -17.32 -0.67 -7.12
CA PRO A 175 -17.55 -1.38 -5.86
C PRO A 175 -18.31 -2.68 -6.10
N ASN A 176 -17.90 -3.76 -5.45
CA ASN A 176 -18.61 -5.02 -5.55
C ASN A 176 -19.88 -4.99 -4.68
N PRO A 177 -21.10 -5.15 -5.25
CA PRO A 177 -22.34 -5.16 -4.47
C PRO A 177 -22.45 -6.34 -3.49
N GLU A 178 -21.74 -7.44 -3.75
CA GLU A 178 -21.70 -8.60 -2.86
C GLU A 178 -20.76 -8.40 -1.67
N TYR A 179 -19.91 -7.38 -1.70
CA TYR A 179 -18.99 -7.09 -0.60
C TYR A 179 -19.72 -6.37 0.54
N ARG A 180 -19.63 -6.92 1.76
CA ARG A 180 -20.41 -6.45 2.92
C ARG A 180 -20.21 -4.98 3.28
N SER A 181 -19.05 -4.41 2.98
CA SER A 181 -18.70 -3.02 3.33
C SER A 181 -18.69 -2.11 2.10
N LYS A 182 -19.28 -0.92 2.21
CA LYS A 182 -19.16 0.12 1.18
C LYS A 182 -17.74 0.68 1.18
N THR A 183 -16.85 0.04 0.44
CA THR A 183 -15.48 0.52 0.26
C THR A 183 -15.51 1.60 -0.81
N PRO A 184 -15.05 2.84 -0.51
CA PRO A 184 -14.93 3.85 -1.53
C PRO A 184 -13.94 3.40 -2.60
N LEU A 185 -14.20 3.78 -3.86
CA LEU A 185 -13.21 3.59 -4.91
C LEU A 185 -11.90 4.29 -4.50
N PRO A 186 -10.75 3.75 -4.90
CA PRO A 186 -9.50 4.49 -4.81
C PRO A 186 -9.69 5.90 -5.36
N ALA A 187 -9.19 6.92 -4.67
CA ALA A 187 -9.45 8.31 -5.04
C ALA A 187 -8.95 8.68 -6.45
N LEU A 188 -8.00 7.89 -6.99
CA LEU A 188 -7.51 7.91 -8.37
C LEU A 188 -8.51 7.39 -9.43
N LEU A 189 -9.45 6.57 -8.99
CA LEU A 189 -10.48 5.90 -9.79
C LEU A 189 -11.87 6.49 -9.53
N CYS A 190 -12.02 7.38 -8.54
CA CYS A 190 -13.26 8.10 -8.28
C CYS A 190 -13.65 8.96 -9.48
N GLY A 191 -14.74 8.61 -10.15
CA GLY A 191 -15.29 9.41 -11.25
C GLY A 191 -14.57 9.27 -12.59
N ARG A 192 -13.52 8.45 -12.68
CA ARG A 192 -13.01 8.05 -13.99
C ARG A 192 -14.01 7.08 -14.63
N GLY A 193 -14.29 7.33 -15.91
CA GLY A 193 -14.67 6.28 -16.82
C GLY A 193 -13.54 5.24 -16.95
N PRO A 194 -13.56 4.41 -17.98
CA PRO A 194 -12.49 3.46 -18.26
C PRO A 194 -11.04 4.01 -18.11
N VAL A 195 -10.16 3.31 -17.39
CA VAL A 195 -8.77 3.69 -17.07
C VAL A 195 -7.78 2.66 -17.64
N ALA A 196 -6.65 3.10 -18.19
CA ALA A 196 -5.60 2.17 -18.60
C ALA A 196 -5.01 1.46 -17.38
N LEU A 197 -4.80 0.14 -17.47
CA LEU A 197 -4.20 -0.61 -16.37
C LEU A 197 -2.80 -0.09 -16.00
N ARG A 198 -2.04 0.38 -17.01
CA ARG A 198 -0.77 1.08 -16.82
C ARG A 198 -0.87 2.22 -15.80
N ASP A 199 -1.87 3.08 -15.91
CA ASP A 199 -2.08 4.20 -14.99
C ASP A 199 -2.30 3.68 -13.57
N ILE A 200 -3.13 2.64 -13.40
CA ILE A 200 -3.42 2.05 -12.09
C ILE A 200 -2.13 1.54 -11.44
N LEU A 201 -1.29 0.83 -12.20
CA LEU A 201 -0.01 0.33 -11.68
C LEU A 201 0.99 1.47 -11.40
N LEU A 202 0.95 2.57 -12.16
CA LEU A 202 1.85 3.71 -11.94
C LEU A 202 1.54 4.47 -10.64
N VAL A 203 0.27 4.75 -10.35
CA VAL A 203 -0.10 5.69 -9.27
C VAL A 203 -0.86 5.06 -8.12
N HIS A 204 -1.41 3.85 -8.28
CA HIS A 204 -2.27 3.25 -7.26
C HIS A 204 -1.66 2.07 -6.52
N MET A 205 -0.99 1.11 -7.16
CA MET A 205 -0.58 -0.14 -6.48
C MET A 205 0.86 -0.09 -5.96
N ASP A 206 1.09 -0.30 -4.65
CA ASP A 206 2.43 -0.35 -4.04
C ASP A 206 3.02 -1.78 -4.07
N PHE A 207 3.20 -2.32 -5.28
CA PHE A 207 3.74 -3.68 -5.49
C PHE A 207 5.25 -3.80 -5.21
N MET A 208 5.93 -2.69 -4.91
CA MET A 208 7.33 -2.65 -4.49
C MET A 208 7.49 -2.73 -2.97
N ASN A 209 6.41 -2.71 -2.20
CA ASN A 209 6.41 -2.91 -0.76
C ASN A 209 6.45 -4.41 -0.39
N THR A 210 6.72 -4.72 0.88
CA THR A 210 6.79 -6.11 1.37
C THR A 210 5.41 -6.62 1.77
N PRO A 211 4.97 -7.78 1.26
CA PRO A 211 3.68 -8.37 1.62
C PRO A 211 3.63 -8.80 3.08
N ARG A 212 2.44 -8.74 3.66
CA ARG A 212 2.12 -9.25 5.01
C ARG A 212 1.33 -10.56 4.90
N ARG A 213 1.08 -11.23 6.04
CA ARG A 213 0.42 -12.54 6.07
C ARG A 213 -0.88 -12.61 5.27
N HIS A 214 -1.73 -11.58 5.38
CA HIS A 214 -2.99 -11.47 4.63
C HIS A 214 -2.85 -11.63 3.11
N PHE A 215 -1.73 -11.19 2.53
CA PHE A 215 -1.46 -11.38 1.11
C PHE A 215 -1.37 -12.88 0.77
N PHE A 216 -0.70 -13.68 1.60
CA PHE A 216 -0.54 -15.13 1.39
C PHE A 216 -1.83 -15.89 1.69
N GLU A 217 -2.61 -15.45 2.68
CA GLU A 217 -3.96 -15.97 2.98
C GLU A 217 -4.88 -15.89 1.75
N LEU A 218 -4.76 -14.83 0.95
CA LEU A 218 -5.48 -14.70 -0.33
C LEU A 218 -4.78 -15.45 -1.47
N LEU A 219 -3.45 -15.36 -1.57
CA LEU A 219 -2.68 -15.92 -2.69
C LEU A 219 -2.86 -17.43 -2.85
N ARG A 220 -3.01 -18.18 -1.74
CA ARG A 220 -3.19 -19.66 -1.77
C ARG A 220 -4.41 -20.11 -2.60
N HIS A 221 -5.40 -19.24 -2.78
CA HIS A 221 -6.61 -19.54 -3.55
C HIS A 221 -6.42 -19.40 -5.07
N PHE A 222 -5.28 -18.86 -5.51
CA PHE A 222 -5.03 -18.54 -6.91
C PHE A 222 -3.92 -19.37 -7.54
N THR A 223 -3.56 -20.49 -6.91
CA THR A 223 -2.60 -21.47 -7.43
C THR A 223 -3.25 -22.85 -7.53
N THR A 224 -2.92 -23.56 -8.60
CA THR A 224 -3.28 -24.97 -8.87
C THR A 224 -2.10 -25.92 -8.61
N ASN A 225 -0.89 -25.38 -8.46
CA ASN A 225 0.30 -26.14 -8.12
C ASN A 225 0.32 -26.45 -6.61
N GLU A 226 0.13 -27.73 -6.24
CA GLU A 226 0.07 -28.17 -4.85
C GLU A 226 1.31 -27.81 -4.03
N THR A 227 2.51 -27.87 -4.62
CA THR A 227 3.76 -27.51 -3.92
C THR A 227 3.84 -26.02 -3.62
N GLN A 228 3.43 -25.17 -4.57
CA GLN A 228 3.34 -23.72 -4.32
C GLN A 228 2.26 -23.42 -3.29
N LYS A 229 1.12 -24.09 -3.39
CA LYS A 229 0.00 -23.93 -2.47
C LYS A 229 0.39 -24.27 -1.03
N GLU A 230 0.99 -25.43 -0.80
CA GLU A 230 1.49 -25.85 0.52
C GLU A 230 2.45 -24.80 1.09
N ARG A 231 3.41 -24.32 0.28
CA ARG A 231 4.35 -23.30 0.73
C ARG A 231 3.68 -21.96 1.05
N ILE A 232 2.69 -21.55 0.27
CA ILE A 232 1.93 -20.31 0.52
C ILE A 232 1.07 -20.47 1.78
N GLU A 233 0.48 -21.64 2.01
CA GLU A 233 -0.30 -21.96 3.20
C GLU A 233 0.56 -21.91 4.46
N GLU A 234 1.77 -22.48 4.43
CA GLU A 234 2.75 -22.35 5.50
C GLU A 234 3.01 -20.87 5.85
N LEU A 235 3.35 -20.05 4.85
CA LEU A 235 3.61 -18.61 5.00
C LEU A 235 2.40 -17.81 5.47
N SER A 236 1.19 -18.30 5.21
CA SER A 236 -0.07 -17.69 5.65
C SER A 236 -0.47 -18.08 7.07
N SER A 237 0.12 -19.13 7.63
CA SER A 237 -0.28 -19.70 8.92
C SER A 237 0.32 -18.96 10.11
N VAL A 238 -0.31 -19.12 11.29
CA VAL A 238 0.20 -18.60 12.56
C VAL A 238 1.53 -19.29 12.95
N LEU A 239 1.68 -20.58 12.63
CA LEU A 239 2.88 -21.36 12.93
C LEU A 239 4.05 -21.01 12.01
N GLY A 240 3.78 -20.68 10.74
CA GLY A 240 4.78 -20.25 9.75
C GLY A 240 5.17 -18.78 9.83
N ARG A 241 4.94 -18.11 10.96
CA ARG A 241 5.27 -16.69 11.17
C ARG A 241 6.77 -16.40 11.03
N ASP A 242 7.61 -17.26 11.60
CA ASP A 242 9.07 -17.10 11.53
C ASP A 242 9.57 -17.31 10.09
N ASP A 243 8.99 -18.28 9.39
CA ASP A 243 9.21 -18.54 7.97
C ASP A 243 8.80 -17.34 7.10
N LEU A 244 7.64 -16.74 7.38
CA LEU A 244 7.19 -15.52 6.72
C LEU A 244 8.16 -14.37 6.98
N TYR A 245 8.59 -14.16 8.22
CA TYR A 245 9.57 -13.14 8.58
C TYR A 245 10.89 -13.31 7.81
N ASP A 246 11.41 -14.53 7.77
CA ASP A 246 12.66 -14.86 7.10
C ASP A 246 12.57 -14.79 5.57
N TYR A 247 11.41 -15.12 5.00
CA TYR A 247 11.14 -15.04 3.56
C TYR A 247 10.87 -13.59 3.11
N CYS A 248 10.03 -12.83 3.82
CA CYS A 248 9.59 -11.50 3.41
C CYS A 248 10.32 -10.37 4.14
N GLN A 249 10.06 -10.18 5.43
CA GLN A 249 10.42 -8.99 6.20
C GLN A 249 11.94 -8.81 6.29
N LYS A 250 12.66 -9.88 6.62
CA LYS A 250 14.12 -9.88 6.75
C LYS A 250 14.84 -9.62 5.42
N GLN A 251 14.31 -10.15 4.33
CA GLN A 251 14.86 -9.98 2.98
C GLN A 251 14.38 -8.69 2.31
N ARG A 252 13.32 -8.07 2.86
CA ARG A 252 12.50 -7.01 2.23
C ARG A 252 11.94 -7.44 0.88
N ARG A 253 11.53 -8.70 0.74
CA ARG A 253 10.98 -9.22 -0.52
C ARG A 253 9.73 -8.43 -0.93
N THR A 254 9.56 -8.07 -2.20
CA THR A 254 8.41 -7.29 -2.69
C THR A 254 7.26 -8.18 -3.17
N PHE A 255 6.05 -7.62 -3.33
CA PHE A 255 4.96 -8.32 -4.01
C PHE A 255 5.38 -8.84 -5.40
N LEU A 256 6.06 -8.00 -6.19
CA LEU A 256 6.58 -8.37 -7.51
C LEU A 256 7.48 -9.62 -7.46
N GLU A 257 8.40 -9.69 -6.49
CA GLU A 257 9.28 -10.85 -6.33
C GLU A 257 8.53 -12.08 -5.84
N VAL A 258 7.52 -11.92 -4.97
CA VAL A 258 6.69 -13.06 -4.54
C VAL A 258 5.91 -13.63 -5.72
N PHE A 259 5.31 -12.81 -6.59
CA PHE A 259 4.65 -13.29 -7.81
C PHE A 259 5.60 -13.95 -8.82
N ARG A 260 6.90 -13.62 -8.76
CA ARG A 260 7.95 -14.28 -9.54
C ARG A 260 8.33 -15.63 -8.93
N ASP A 261 8.44 -15.71 -7.62
CA ASP A 261 8.74 -16.94 -6.88
C ASP A 261 7.60 -17.97 -6.96
N PHE A 262 6.34 -17.49 -7.05
CA PHE A 262 5.13 -18.30 -7.21
C PHE A 262 4.46 -18.04 -8.57
N PRO A 263 5.00 -18.56 -9.68
CA PRO A 263 4.54 -18.22 -11.03
C PRO A 263 3.16 -18.78 -11.39
N ASP A 264 2.68 -19.79 -10.67
CA ASP A 264 1.35 -20.38 -10.90
C ASP A 264 0.25 -19.58 -10.19
N ALA A 265 0.61 -18.86 -9.11
CA ALA A 265 -0.32 -18.02 -8.38
C ALA A 265 -0.64 -16.74 -9.16
N ARG A 266 -1.80 -16.71 -9.84
CA ARG A 266 -2.23 -15.59 -10.71
C ARG A 266 -3.63 -15.09 -10.37
N PRO A 267 -3.75 -14.23 -9.34
CA PRO A 267 -5.03 -13.63 -8.96
C PRO A 267 -5.63 -12.78 -10.09
N PRO A 268 -6.97 -12.73 -10.21
CA PRO A 268 -7.63 -11.80 -11.12
C PRO A 268 -7.41 -10.34 -10.68
N LEU A 269 -7.55 -9.41 -11.63
CA LEU A 269 -7.36 -7.97 -11.39
C LEU A 269 -8.16 -7.43 -10.20
N SER A 270 -9.38 -7.93 -9.97
CA SER A 270 -10.21 -7.53 -8.84
C SER A 270 -9.54 -7.78 -7.49
N TYR A 271 -8.92 -8.94 -7.32
CA TYR A 271 -8.24 -9.31 -6.08
C TYR A 271 -6.90 -8.62 -5.90
N LEU A 272 -6.25 -8.14 -6.97
CA LEU A 272 -5.03 -7.34 -6.82
C LEU A 272 -5.26 -6.05 -6.00
N PHE A 273 -6.46 -5.45 -6.07
CA PHE A 273 -6.83 -4.32 -5.22
C PHE A 273 -7.00 -4.68 -3.74
N ASP A 274 -7.25 -5.95 -3.43
CA ASP A 274 -7.40 -6.45 -2.07
C ASP A 274 -6.04 -6.90 -1.50
N MET A 275 -5.19 -7.45 -2.37
CA MET A 275 -3.89 -8.01 -2.04
C MET A 275 -2.77 -6.98 -1.97
N ILE A 276 -2.75 -6.00 -2.87
CA ILE A 276 -1.68 -5.00 -2.98
C ILE A 276 -2.18 -3.67 -2.39
N PRO A 277 -1.48 -3.10 -1.39
CA PRO A 277 -1.91 -1.86 -0.77
C PRO A 277 -1.79 -0.66 -1.71
N PRO A 278 -2.56 0.41 -1.47
CA PRO A 278 -2.44 1.63 -2.26
C PRO A 278 -1.09 2.32 -2.05
N LEU A 279 -0.53 2.92 -3.10
CA LEU A 279 0.68 3.72 -3.10
C LEU A 279 0.46 5.02 -2.33
N ARG A 280 1.07 5.10 -1.15
CA ARG A 280 0.87 6.22 -0.21
C ARG A 280 1.79 7.41 -0.52
N PRO A 281 1.34 8.66 -0.27
CA PRO A 281 2.23 9.80 -0.21
C PRO A 281 3.34 9.60 0.82
N ARG A 282 4.54 10.09 0.51
CA ARG A 282 5.69 10.12 1.42
C ARG A 282 5.83 11.51 2.03
N GLN A 283 6.02 11.55 3.34
CA GLN A 283 6.09 12.77 4.13
C GLN A 283 7.54 13.21 4.31
N PHE A 284 7.83 14.48 3.99
CA PHE A 284 9.11 15.12 4.22
C PHE A 284 8.92 16.33 5.12
N SER A 285 9.84 16.53 6.07
CA SER A 285 9.84 17.76 6.88
C SER A 285 10.31 18.93 6.02
N ILE A 286 9.58 20.04 6.07
CA ILE A 286 9.98 21.25 5.36
C ILE A 286 11.25 21.82 6.01
N SER A 287 12.28 22.03 5.21
CA SER A 287 13.61 22.51 5.62
C SER A 287 13.84 24.01 5.38
N SER A 288 12.80 24.76 4.99
CA SER A 288 12.85 26.22 4.82
C SER A 288 11.88 26.97 5.75
N SER A 289 12.10 28.29 5.85
CA SER A 289 11.21 29.20 6.56
C SER A 289 10.35 30.00 5.57
N PRO A 290 9.02 30.08 5.77
CA PRO A 290 8.15 30.90 4.91
C PRO A 290 8.44 32.40 5.04
N ARG A 291 9.21 32.83 6.05
CA ARG A 291 9.67 34.23 6.16
C ARG A 291 10.70 34.60 5.09
N VAL A 292 11.42 33.61 4.56
CA VAL A 292 12.42 33.79 3.51
C VAL A 292 11.81 33.42 2.15
N ALA A 293 11.10 32.28 2.09
CA ALA A 293 10.56 31.72 0.86
C ALA A 293 9.07 31.35 1.01
N PRO A 294 8.14 32.31 1.09
CA PRO A 294 6.75 32.06 1.47
C PRO A 294 5.98 31.13 0.53
N ARG A 295 6.39 31.05 -0.74
CA ARG A 295 5.78 30.20 -1.77
C ARG A 295 6.68 29.04 -2.23
N GLN A 296 7.83 28.86 -1.60
CA GLN A 296 8.82 27.86 -2.02
C GLN A 296 9.36 27.08 -0.81
N PRO A 297 8.59 26.13 -0.25
CA PRO A 297 9.12 25.21 0.74
C PRO A 297 10.26 24.38 0.15
N SER A 298 11.31 24.17 0.94
CA SER A 298 12.38 23.23 0.61
C SER A 298 12.24 21.95 1.41
N ILE A 299 12.79 20.86 0.86
CA ILE A 299 12.95 19.59 1.55
C ILE A 299 14.37 19.07 1.37
N THR A 300 14.85 18.31 2.33
CA THR A 300 16.17 17.67 2.27
C THR A 300 15.95 16.16 2.28
N VAL A 301 16.32 15.50 1.18
CA VAL A 301 15.95 14.12 0.88
C VAL A 301 17.21 13.28 0.75
N ALA A 302 17.37 12.30 1.63
CA ALA A 302 18.39 11.27 1.46
C ALA A 302 17.89 10.21 0.48
N MET A 303 18.63 9.99 -0.60
CA MET A 303 18.26 9.01 -1.62
C MET A 303 18.31 7.60 -1.01
N VAL A 304 17.23 6.85 -1.20
CA VAL A 304 17.20 5.44 -0.81
C VAL A 304 17.69 4.63 -1.99
N ASP A 305 18.92 4.13 -1.89
CA ASP A 305 19.49 3.15 -2.81
C ASP A 305 20.32 2.14 -2.01
N TYR A 306 20.05 0.84 -2.16
CA TYR A 306 20.76 -0.20 -1.45
C TYR A 306 20.71 -1.54 -2.18
N ILE A 307 21.69 -2.41 -1.92
CA ILE A 307 21.65 -3.81 -2.34
C ILE A 307 20.89 -4.59 -1.27
N SER A 308 19.74 -5.15 -1.65
CA SER A 308 18.95 -6.03 -0.79
C SER A 308 19.68 -7.34 -0.50
N ARG A 309 19.21 -8.08 0.51
CA ARG A 309 19.79 -9.39 0.86
C ARG A 309 19.64 -10.43 -0.25
N THR A 310 18.66 -10.25 -1.15
CA THR A 310 18.51 -11.00 -2.39
C THR A 310 19.46 -10.55 -3.50
N LYS A 311 20.46 -9.71 -3.19
CA LYS A 311 21.48 -9.15 -4.10
C LYS A 311 20.92 -8.28 -5.23
N MET A 312 19.66 -7.85 -5.12
CA MET A 312 19.05 -6.91 -6.05
C MET A 312 19.25 -5.46 -5.57
N ARG A 313 19.67 -4.56 -6.46
CA ARG A 313 19.74 -3.12 -6.18
C ARG A 313 18.32 -2.55 -6.08
N ARG A 314 18.07 -1.69 -5.08
CA ARG A 314 16.73 -1.19 -4.75
C ARG A 314 16.75 0.31 -4.52
N GLY A 315 15.88 1.00 -5.25
CA GLY A 315 15.57 2.40 -5.04
C GLY A 315 14.29 2.57 -4.21
N GLY A 316 14.23 3.60 -3.37
CA GLY A 316 12.96 4.01 -2.76
C GLY A 316 12.06 4.65 -3.81
N VAL A 317 10.78 4.24 -3.87
CA VAL A 317 9.82 4.72 -4.89
C VAL A 317 9.77 6.24 -4.97
N CYS A 318 9.55 6.92 -3.83
CA CYS A 318 9.46 8.38 -3.83
C CYS A 318 10.80 9.08 -4.02
N THR A 319 11.89 8.55 -3.47
CA THR A 319 13.20 9.20 -3.63
C THR A 319 13.71 9.06 -5.06
N SER A 320 13.45 7.93 -5.73
CA SER A 320 13.81 7.76 -7.15
C SER A 320 12.89 8.51 -8.10
N TYR A 321 11.69 8.89 -7.65
CA TYR A 321 10.75 9.73 -8.41
C TYR A 321 11.14 11.21 -8.38
N LEU A 322 11.71 11.69 -7.26
CA LEU A 322 12.19 13.05 -7.06
C LEU A 322 13.55 13.30 -7.74
#